data_AF-A0A7S1TED1-F1
#
_entry.id   AF-A0A7S1TED1-F1
#
_cell.length_a   1.000
_cell.length_b   1.000
_cell.length_c   1.000
_cell.angle_alpha   90.00
_cell.angle_beta   90.00
_cell.angle_gamma   90.00
#
_symmetry.space_group_name_H-M   'P 1'
#
loop_
_entity.id
_entity.type
_entity.pdbx_description
1 polymer ?
#
loop_
_entity_poly.entity_id
_entity_poly.type
_entity_poly.pdbx_seq_one_letter_code
_entity_poly.pdbx_strand_id
1 'polypeptide(L)'
;RTGSKVIRYEHKPNDQGVKVTLEDGSALEADVLVAADGIWSTIRTQMHHEDSNRSGAVYSGYSCFTATCKFRPDDLASMSYKIFLGKGQYFVCSDVGNGNIQWYAFLGQPRGEAPPDSSKRCLISKFDGWSKDIIE
;
A
#
# COMPACT_ATOMS: atom_id res chain seq x y z
N ARG A 1 5.28 -12.32 19.68
CA ARG A 1 6.24 -11.32 20.19
C ARG A 1 6.11 -10.10 19.30
N THR A 2 5.80 -8.93 19.85
CA THR A 2 5.69 -7.66 19.10
C THR A 2 6.96 -6.84 19.29
N GLY A 3 7.32 -6.00 18.33
CA GLY A 3 8.57 -5.22 18.39
C GLY A 3 9.83 -6.08 18.23
N SER A 4 9.73 -7.19 17.50
CA SER A 4 10.86 -8.06 17.18
C SER A 4 10.83 -8.41 15.71
N LYS A 5 11.64 -7.71 14.91
CA LYS A 5 11.77 -7.98 13.48
C LYS A 5 12.68 -9.18 13.24
N VAL A 6 12.26 -10.06 12.33
CA VAL A 6 13.13 -11.10 11.77
C VAL A 6 14.03 -10.48 10.71
N ILE A 7 15.34 -10.70 10.80
CA ILE A 7 16.32 -10.14 9.86
C ILE A 7 17.02 -11.21 9.01
N ARG A 8 16.98 -12.48 9.44
CA ARG A 8 17.66 -13.58 8.75
C ARG A 8 17.06 -14.94 9.14
N TYR A 9 17.16 -15.92 8.25
CA TYR A 9 16.89 -17.32 8.57
C TYR A 9 18.00 -18.25 8.08
N GLU A 10 18.12 -19.42 8.67
CA GLU A 10 19.04 -20.47 8.27
C GLU A 10 18.30 -21.82 8.37
N HIS A 11 18.47 -22.69 7.37
CA HIS A 11 18.01 -24.08 7.49
C HIS A 11 18.88 -24.79 8.51
N LYS A 12 18.25 -25.51 9.45
CA LYS A 12 18.99 -26.37 10.37
C LYS A 12 19.50 -27.62 9.62
N PRO A 13 20.63 -28.21 10.04
CA PRO A 13 21.11 -29.45 9.45
C PRO A 13 20.07 -30.58 9.50
N ASN A 14 20.18 -31.53 8.57
CA ASN A 14 19.34 -32.74 8.54
C ASN A 14 17.83 -32.45 8.54
N ASP A 15 17.41 -31.36 7.87
CA ASP A 15 16.01 -30.94 7.76
C ASP A 15 15.28 -30.74 9.10
N GLN A 16 16.02 -30.40 10.16
CA GLN A 16 15.48 -30.20 11.51
C GLN A 16 14.83 -28.81 11.72
N GLY A 17 14.25 -28.27 10.66
CA GLY A 17 13.59 -26.97 10.64
C GLY A 17 14.52 -25.79 10.34
N VAL A 18 14.26 -24.67 11.00
CA VAL A 18 14.87 -23.36 10.71
C VAL A 18 15.29 -22.65 11.99
N LYS A 19 16.40 -21.92 11.90
CA LYS A 19 16.83 -20.94 12.89
C LYS A 19 16.59 -19.55 12.34
N VAL A 20 16.04 -18.67 13.16
CA VAL A 20 15.65 -17.30 12.80
C VAL A 20 16.41 -16.33 13.68
N THR A 21 17.05 -15.32 13.09
CA THR A 21 17.73 -14.25 13.82
C THR A 21 16.83 -13.02 13.89
N LEU A 22 16.66 -12.50 15.09
CA LEU A 22 15.91 -11.28 15.37
C LEU A 22 16.84 -10.06 15.37
N GLU A 23 16.28 -8.87 15.19
CA GLU A 23 17.03 -7.60 15.14
C GLU A 23 17.80 -7.27 16.43
N ASP A 24 17.36 -7.82 17.57
CA ASP A 24 18.05 -7.69 18.87
C ASP A 24 19.23 -8.67 19.03
N GLY A 25 19.52 -9.47 18.00
CA GLY A 25 20.59 -10.48 18.00
C GLY A 25 20.17 -11.83 18.60
N SER A 26 18.98 -11.93 19.19
CA SER A 26 18.48 -13.21 19.68
C SER A 26 18.08 -14.14 18.54
N ALA A 27 17.99 -15.44 18.84
CA ALA A 27 17.63 -16.45 17.86
C ALA A 27 16.45 -17.30 18.35
N LEU A 28 15.62 -17.72 17.39
CA LEU A 28 14.52 -18.65 17.58
C LEU A 28 14.69 -19.86 16.69
N GLU A 29 14.19 -21.01 17.13
CA GLU A 29 14.15 -22.23 16.34
C GLU A 29 12.70 -22.68 16.18
N ALA A 30 12.37 -23.20 14.99
CA ALA A 30 11.05 -23.72 14.67
C ALA A 30 11.15 -24.77 13.55
N ASP A 31 10.12 -25.59 13.37
CA ASP A 31 10.08 -26.55 12.27
C ASP A 31 9.86 -25.85 10.92
N VAL A 32 9.07 -24.77 10.92
CA VAL A 32 8.68 -24.02 9.71
C VAL A 32 8.71 -22.52 9.98
N LEU A 33 9.15 -21.74 8.98
CA LEU A 33 9.02 -20.28 8.94
C LEU A 33 8.01 -19.90 7.86
N VAL A 34 6.95 -19.16 8.25
CA VAL A 34 6.05 -18.49 7.32
C VAL A 34 6.38 -17.00 7.30
N ALA A 35 6.88 -16.52 6.18
CA ALA A 35 7.21 -15.11 6.00
C ALA A 35 5.98 -14.30 5.59
N ALA A 36 5.43 -13.54 6.53
CA ALA A 36 4.31 -12.62 6.33
C ALA A 36 4.72 -11.15 6.60
N ASP A 37 5.96 -10.80 6.25
CA ASP A 37 6.64 -9.54 6.56
C ASP A 37 6.45 -8.43 5.50
N GLY A 38 5.45 -8.59 4.64
CA GLY A 38 4.95 -7.54 3.74
C GLY A 38 5.75 -7.34 2.44
N ILE A 39 5.45 -6.25 1.73
CA ILE A 39 5.98 -5.96 0.38
C ILE A 39 7.51 -5.75 0.36
N TRP A 40 8.12 -5.39 1.50
CA TRP A 40 9.57 -5.25 1.67
C TRP A 40 10.14 -6.42 2.51
N SER A 41 9.64 -7.62 2.23
CA SER A 41 10.02 -8.85 2.92
C SER A 41 11.53 -9.08 2.94
N THR A 42 12.10 -9.07 4.14
CA THR A 42 13.52 -9.37 4.36
C THR A 42 13.80 -10.85 4.06
N ILE A 43 12.84 -11.72 4.37
CA ILE A 43 12.95 -13.16 4.09
C ILE A 43 12.97 -13.43 2.59
N ARG A 44 12.08 -12.80 1.81
CA ARG A 44 12.06 -12.93 0.35
C ARG A 44 13.37 -12.44 -0.27
N THR A 45 13.90 -11.31 0.20
CA THR A 45 15.20 -10.78 -0.25
C THR A 45 16.32 -11.80 -0.03
N GLN A 46 16.38 -12.42 1.16
CA GLN A 46 17.38 -13.47 1.44
C GLN A 46 17.15 -14.71 0.57
N MET A 47 15.91 -15.19 0.48
CA MET A 47 15.54 -16.42 -0.24
C MET A 47 15.87 -16.36 -1.74
N HIS A 48 15.73 -15.19 -2.35
CA HIS A 48 15.99 -14.99 -3.78
C HIS A 48 17.30 -14.27 -4.09
N HIS A 49 18.15 -14.05 -3.08
CA HIS A 49 19.42 -13.35 -3.23
C HIS A 49 19.30 -11.99 -3.94
N GLU A 50 18.31 -11.18 -3.53
CA GLU A 50 18.07 -9.90 -4.18
C GLU A 50 18.96 -8.78 -3.64
N ASP A 51 19.45 -7.93 -4.54
CA ASP A 51 20.37 -6.82 -4.22
C ASP A 51 19.71 -5.64 -3.48
N SER A 52 18.37 -5.63 -3.36
CA SER A 52 17.62 -4.47 -2.88
C SER A 52 16.87 -4.73 -1.57
N ASN A 53 16.91 -3.73 -0.68
CA ASN A 53 16.12 -3.69 0.56
C ASN A 53 14.60 -3.53 0.33
N ARG A 54 14.11 -3.57 -0.92
CA ARG A 54 12.68 -3.46 -1.27
C ARG A 54 12.10 -4.70 -1.90
N SER A 55 12.82 -5.82 -1.83
CA SER A 55 12.29 -7.12 -2.22
C SER A 55 11.74 -7.11 -3.66
N GLY A 56 12.47 -6.49 -4.59
CA GLY A 56 12.04 -6.39 -6.00
C GLY A 56 10.75 -5.61 -6.25
N ALA A 57 10.17 -4.92 -5.26
CA ALA A 57 8.95 -4.15 -5.43
C ALA A 57 9.13 -3.04 -6.48
N VAL A 58 8.25 -3.04 -7.49
CA VAL A 58 8.30 -2.11 -8.62
C VAL A 58 7.35 -0.95 -8.37
N TYR A 59 7.84 0.28 -8.60
CA TYR A 59 6.99 1.47 -8.54
C TYR A 59 5.95 1.44 -9.66
N SER A 60 4.68 1.60 -9.31
CA SER A 60 3.54 1.48 -10.25
C SER A 60 3.40 2.65 -11.23
N GLY A 61 4.13 3.74 -11.02
CA GLY A 61 3.97 4.98 -11.79
C GLY A 61 2.85 5.89 -11.28
N TYR A 62 2.30 5.62 -10.09
CA TYR A 62 1.22 6.42 -9.50
C TYR A 62 1.49 6.75 -8.03
N SER A 63 1.02 7.92 -7.63
CA SER A 63 0.86 8.32 -6.23
C SER A 63 -0.62 8.36 -5.89
N CYS A 64 -0.99 7.78 -4.75
CA CYS A 64 -2.37 7.69 -4.29
C CYS A 64 -2.58 8.62 -3.09
N PHE A 65 -3.54 9.52 -3.20
CA PHE A 65 -4.06 10.33 -2.11
C PHE A 65 -5.39 9.75 -1.69
N THR A 66 -5.62 9.56 -0.40
CA THR A 66 -6.88 8.99 0.10
C THR A 66 -7.27 9.65 1.40
N ALA A 67 -8.57 9.81 1.59
CA ALA A 67 -9.14 10.13 2.88
C ALA A 67 -10.56 9.56 2.97
N THR A 68 -11.12 9.68 4.16
CA THR A 68 -12.53 9.40 4.43
C THR A 68 -13.22 10.70 4.78
N CYS A 69 -14.43 10.92 4.26
CA CYS A 69 -15.24 12.09 4.58
C CYS A 69 -16.69 11.70 4.88
N LYS A 70 -17.38 12.57 5.64
CA LYS A 70 -18.83 12.51 5.77
C LYS A 70 -19.45 13.09 4.52
N PHE A 71 -19.96 12.22 3.68
CA PHE A 71 -20.63 12.56 2.44
C PHE A 71 -21.59 11.43 2.10
N ARG A 72 -22.77 11.75 1.60
CA ARG A 72 -23.76 10.76 1.17
C ARG A 72 -24.23 11.13 -0.23
N PRO A 73 -23.71 10.47 -1.28
CA PRO A 73 -24.21 10.67 -2.64
C PRO A 73 -25.69 10.33 -2.72
N ASP A 74 -26.44 11.07 -3.54
CA ASP A 74 -27.88 10.83 -3.74
C ASP A 74 -28.15 9.44 -4.34
N ASP A 75 -27.23 8.95 -5.17
CA ASP A 75 -27.30 7.66 -5.84
C ASP A 75 -26.67 6.51 -5.05
N LEU A 76 -26.32 6.72 -3.76
CA LEU A 76 -25.67 5.71 -2.93
C LEU A 76 -26.44 4.37 -2.88
N ALA A 77 -27.77 4.42 -2.91
CA ALA A 77 -28.61 3.22 -2.86
C ALA A 77 -28.48 2.32 -4.10
N SER A 78 -28.13 2.89 -5.25
CA SER A 78 -27.94 2.16 -6.51
C SER A 78 -26.47 1.96 -6.86
N MET A 79 -25.57 2.83 -6.37
CA MET A 79 -24.15 2.81 -6.71
C MET A 79 -23.28 3.20 -5.52
N SER A 80 -22.73 2.20 -4.84
CA SER A 80 -21.87 2.37 -3.66
C SER A 80 -20.37 2.47 -3.98
N TYR A 81 -19.97 2.16 -5.22
CA TYR A 81 -18.58 2.19 -5.66
C TYR A 81 -18.50 2.79 -7.07
N LYS A 82 -17.74 3.88 -7.24
CA LYS A 82 -17.54 4.55 -8.53
C LYS A 82 -16.06 4.66 -8.85
N ILE A 83 -15.72 4.47 -10.12
CA ILE A 83 -14.40 4.77 -10.67
C ILE A 83 -14.58 5.78 -11.81
N PHE A 84 -13.83 6.87 -11.74
CA PHE A 84 -13.73 7.86 -12.80
C PHE A 84 -12.33 7.78 -13.41
N LEU A 85 -12.26 7.55 -14.72
CA LEU A 85 -11.00 7.33 -15.44
C LEU A 85 -10.64 8.54 -16.28
N GLY A 86 -9.36 8.94 -16.21
CA GLY A 86 -8.76 9.98 -17.04
C GLY A 86 -7.37 9.57 -17.50
N LYS A 87 -6.76 10.37 -18.37
CA LYS A 87 -5.42 10.07 -18.89
C LYS A 87 -4.38 10.29 -17.79
N GLY A 88 -3.77 9.21 -17.31
CA GLY A 88 -2.72 9.27 -16.29
C GLY A 88 -3.22 9.69 -14.90
N GLN A 89 -4.53 9.68 -14.67
CA GLN A 89 -5.15 10.00 -13.39
C GLN A 89 -6.46 9.21 -13.28
N TYR A 90 -6.86 8.81 -12.08
CA TYR A 90 -8.20 8.26 -11.85
C TYR A 90 -8.65 8.50 -10.41
N PHE A 91 -9.96 8.54 -10.22
CA PHE A 91 -10.59 8.80 -8.93
C PHE A 91 -11.54 7.67 -8.57
N VAL A 92 -11.48 7.20 -7.33
CA VAL A 92 -12.37 6.15 -6.81
C VAL A 92 -13.10 6.70 -5.61
N CYS A 93 -14.39 6.44 -5.50
CA CYS A 93 -15.13 6.64 -4.26
C CYS A 93 -15.92 5.39 -3.91
N SER A 94 -15.92 5.05 -2.62
CA SER A 94 -16.60 3.88 -2.08
C SER A 94 -17.30 4.26 -0.79
N ASP A 95 -18.54 3.81 -0.64
CA ASP A 95 -19.18 3.77 0.67
C ASP A 95 -18.43 2.82 1.60
N VAL A 96 -18.10 3.32 2.77
CA VAL A 96 -17.46 2.55 3.86
C VAL A 96 -18.34 2.50 5.09
N GLY A 97 -19.63 2.87 4.94
CA GLY A 97 -20.65 2.77 5.97
C GLY A 97 -20.67 3.94 6.94
N ASN A 98 -21.72 3.99 7.76
CA ASN A 98 -21.97 5.05 8.75
C ASN A 98 -21.97 6.48 8.15
N GLY A 99 -22.42 6.59 6.89
CA GLY A 99 -22.44 7.86 6.15
C GLY A 99 -21.05 8.39 5.80
N ASN A 100 -20.06 7.50 5.70
CA ASN A 100 -18.71 7.84 5.27
C ASN A 100 -18.43 7.32 3.87
N ILE A 101 -17.76 8.14 3.08
CA ILE A 101 -17.19 7.75 1.80
C ILE A 101 -15.67 7.76 1.96
N GLN A 102 -15.02 6.67 1.54
CA GLN A 102 -13.58 6.68 1.29
C GLN A 102 -13.36 7.02 -0.18
N TRP A 103 -12.41 7.91 -0.43
CA TRP A 103 -12.01 8.27 -1.78
C TRP A 103 -10.51 8.05 -1.99
N TYR A 104 -10.15 7.84 -3.25
CA TYR A 104 -8.77 7.68 -3.70
C TYR A 104 -8.56 8.49 -4.97
N ALA A 105 -7.59 9.39 -4.95
CA ALA A 105 -7.10 10.14 -6.10
C ALA A 105 -5.75 9.58 -6.50
N PHE A 106 -5.71 8.92 -7.65
CA PHE A 106 -4.49 8.39 -8.24
C PHE A 106 -3.96 9.38 -9.27
N LEU A 107 -2.72 9.81 -9.08
CA LEU A 107 -2.02 10.71 -9.99
C LEU A 107 -0.80 9.99 -10.57
N GLY A 108 -0.76 9.88 -11.89
CA GLY A 108 0.39 9.35 -12.61
C GLY A 108 1.59 10.25 -12.36
N GLN A 109 2.69 9.65 -11.91
CA GLN A 109 3.87 10.36 -11.48
C GLN A 109 5.13 9.59 -11.89
N PRO A 110 6.15 10.27 -12.46
CA PRO A 110 7.45 9.66 -12.72
C PRO A 110 8.12 9.16 -11.44
N ARG A 111 8.90 8.09 -11.56
CA ARG A 111 9.64 7.51 -10.43
C ARG A 111 10.65 8.51 -9.88
N GLY A 112 10.64 8.68 -8.56
CA GLY A 112 11.62 9.51 -7.84
C GLY A 112 11.20 10.97 -7.64
N GLU A 113 10.09 11.39 -8.23
CA GLU A 113 9.52 12.70 -7.96
C GLU A 113 8.73 12.70 -6.63
N ALA A 114 8.79 13.83 -5.91
CA ALA A 114 7.98 14.02 -4.71
C ALA A 114 6.50 14.17 -5.10
N PRO A 115 5.57 13.53 -4.39
CA PRO A 115 4.15 13.68 -4.68
C PRO A 115 3.72 15.15 -4.59
N PRO A 116 2.69 15.57 -5.35
CA PRO A 116 2.08 16.87 -5.18
C PRO A 116 1.71 17.16 -3.72
N ASP A 117 1.60 18.45 -3.40
CA ASP A 117 1.11 18.90 -2.10
C ASP A 117 -0.25 18.24 -1.79
N SER A 118 -0.39 17.74 -0.56
CA SER A 118 -1.57 16.98 -0.14
C SER A 118 -2.74 17.86 0.29
N SER A 119 -2.62 19.19 0.21
CA SER A 119 -3.73 20.08 0.54
C SER A 119 -4.92 19.82 -0.39
N LYS A 120 -6.13 19.94 0.18
CA LYS A 120 -7.39 19.85 -0.57
C LYS A 120 -7.37 20.75 -1.81
N ARG A 121 -6.79 21.95 -1.69
CA ARG A 121 -6.70 22.92 -2.79
C ARG A 121 -5.82 22.41 -3.94
N CYS A 122 -4.65 21.85 -3.62
CA CYS A 122 -3.76 21.28 -4.65
C CYS A 122 -4.40 20.07 -5.33
N LEU A 123 -5.03 19.18 -4.57
CA LEU A 123 -5.66 17.99 -5.13
C LEU A 123 -6.85 18.34 -6.03
N ILE A 124 -7.74 19.23 -5.62
CA ILE A 124 -8.88 19.66 -6.46
C ILE A 124 -8.40 20.24 -7.79
N SER A 125 -7.33 21.03 -7.81
CA SER A 125 -6.82 21.59 -9.08
C SER A 125 -6.25 20.54 -10.04
N LYS A 126 -5.90 19.34 -9.56
CA LYS A 126 -5.50 18.21 -10.42
C LYS A 126 -6.66 17.58 -11.15
N PHE A 127 -7.89 17.77 -10.67
CA PHE A 127 -9.12 17.25 -11.25
C PHE A 127 -9.97 18.34 -11.91
N ASP A 128 -9.40 19.52 -12.21
CA ASP A 128 -10.15 20.58 -12.90
C ASP A 128 -10.76 20.08 -14.22
N GLY A 129 -12.02 20.43 -14.46
CA GLY A 129 -12.80 19.95 -15.61
C GLY A 129 -13.35 18.52 -15.50
N TRP A 130 -13.14 17.81 -14.39
CA TRP A 130 -13.77 16.50 -14.15
C TRP A 130 -15.23 16.64 -13.69
N SER A 131 -15.89 15.49 -13.48
CA SER A 131 -17.26 15.42 -12.98
C SER A 131 -17.47 16.24 -11.71
N LYS A 132 -18.65 16.85 -11.57
CA LYS A 132 -19.06 17.55 -10.35
C LYS A 132 -18.96 16.68 -9.11
N ASP A 133 -19.27 15.38 -9.23
CA ASP A 133 -19.10 14.37 -8.17
C ASP A 133 -17.68 14.31 -7.57
N ILE A 134 -16.67 14.82 -8.26
CA ILE A 134 -15.26 14.86 -7.80
C ILE A 134 -14.89 16.24 -7.26
N ILE A 135 -15.49 17.30 -7.79
CA ILE A 135 -15.08 18.69 -7.54
C ILE A 135 -15.91 19.35 -6.42
N GLU A 136 -17.17 18.97 -6.29
CA GLU A 136 -18.15 19.48 -5.32
C GLU A 136 -18.27 18.55 -4.10
#